data_AF-A0A932U010-F1
#
_entry.id   AF-A0A932U010-F1
#
_cell.length_a   1.000
_cell.length_b   1.000
_cell.length_c   1.000
_cell.angle_alpha   90.00
_cell.angle_beta   90.00
_cell.angle_gamma   90.00
#
_symmetry.space_group_name_H-M   'P 1'
#
loop_
_entity.id
_entity.type
_entity.pdbx_description
1 polymer ?
#
loop_
_entity_poly.entity_id
_entity_poly.type
_entity_poly.pdbx_seq_one_letter_code
_entity_poly.pdbx_strand_id
1 'polypeptide(L)'
;MPEKLAIRGGTPVVTKQLPEFSTWPIITEEHEKAVLDVLHARSMSSTNITMEFEKEYAAWEGSEFALCCNNGTSAIHCAMYGIGIGRGAEVITPTWTFWATHTQMLNLGATPVFCDMDADTLCPDPKDVERRITPETRAIIVVHMFGYPADMDAFMDISRRYNIPVLEDYSHSHAST
;
A
#
# COMPACT_ATOMS: atom_id res chain seq x y z
N MET A 1 -7.42 27.25 32.48
CA MET A 1 -6.49 26.41 31.70
C MET A 1 -5.34 26.02 32.61
N PRO A 2 -4.81 24.78 32.57
CA PRO A 2 -3.65 24.45 33.40
C PRO A 2 -2.50 25.38 33.03
N GLU A 3 -1.96 26.11 34.02
CA GLU A 3 -0.92 27.13 33.79
C GLU A 3 0.40 26.54 33.28
N LYS A 4 0.56 25.21 33.36
CA LYS A 4 1.77 24.49 32.93
C LYS A 4 1.38 23.25 32.13
N LEU A 5 2.00 23.05 30.96
CA LEU A 5 1.84 21.85 30.15
C LEU A 5 2.35 20.61 30.90
N ALA A 6 1.72 19.46 30.68
CA ALA A 6 2.10 18.19 31.32
C ALA A 6 3.57 17.81 31.06
N ILE A 7 4.04 17.96 29.82
CA ILE A 7 5.44 17.72 29.44
C ILE A 7 6.43 18.65 30.17
N ARG A 8 5.94 19.76 30.75
CA ARG A 8 6.73 20.71 31.54
C ARG A 8 6.47 20.55 33.04
N GLY A 9 5.91 19.42 33.48
CA GLY A 9 5.61 19.12 34.88
C GLY A 9 4.31 19.74 35.41
N GLY A 10 3.37 20.10 34.52
CA GLY A 10 1.98 20.36 34.90
C GLY A 10 1.16 19.08 34.98
N THR A 11 -0.11 19.20 35.37
CA THR A 11 -1.03 18.06 35.43
C THR A 11 -1.56 17.72 34.02
N PRO A 12 -1.49 16.45 33.56
CA PRO A 12 -2.13 16.02 32.32
C PRO A 12 -3.62 16.32 32.30
N VAL A 13 -4.11 16.90 31.20
CA VAL A 13 -5.55 17.18 31.00
C VAL A 13 -6.31 15.88 30.71
N VAL A 14 -5.68 14.95 29.98
CA VAL A 14 -6.23 13.62 29.73
C VAL A 14 -5.65 12.67 30.78
N THR A 15 -6.45 12.34 31.79
CA THR A 15 -6.08 11.39 32.86
C THR A 15 -6.71 10.02 32.66
N LYS A 16 -7.76 9.91 31.83
CA LYS A 16 -8.40 8.65 31.49
C LYS A 16 -7.50 7.91 30.51
N GLN A 17 -6.99 6.76 30.92
CA GLN A 17 -6.46 5.79 29.96
C GLN A 17 -7.65 5.17 29.23
N LEU A 18 -7.57 5.16 27.90
CA LEU A 18 -8.59 4.59 27.02
C LEU A 18 -8.02 3.32 26.38
N PRO A 19 -7.87 2.22 27.15
CA PRO A 19 -7.28 0.99 26.64
C PRO A 19 -8.08 0.43 25.45
N GLU A 20 -9.40 0.59 25.44
CA GLU A 20 -10.27 0.20 24.31
C GLU A 20 -9.89 0.89 22.99
N PHE A 21 -9.47 2.16 23.03
CA PHE A 21 -9.00 2.90 21.85
C PHE A 21 -7.54 2.59 21.49
N SER A 22 -6.83 1.88 22.39
CA SER A 22 -5.40 1.57 22.23
C SER A 22 -5.14 0.08 22.00
N THR A 23 -6.18 -0.76 22.07
CA THR A 23 -6.07 -2.21 21.89
C THR A 23 -6.28 -2.53 20.42
N TRP A 24 -5.16 -2.62 19.72
CA TRP A 24 -5.08 -3.05 18.32
C TRP A 24 -4.01 -4.14 18.20
N PRO A 25 -4.23 -5.20 17.40
CA PRO A 25 -5.41 -5.46 16.57
C PRO A 25 -6.64 -5.91 17.36
N ILE A 26 -7.83 -5.74 16.76
CA ILE A 26 -9.08 -6.28 17.31
C ILE A 26 -9.10 -7.79 17.06
N ILE A 27 -9.15 -8.58 18.13
CA ILE A 27 -9.21 -10.05 18.08
C ILE A 27 -10.57 -10.51 18.59
N THR A 28 -11.24 -11.36 17.82
CA THR A 28 -12.57 -11.91 18.12
C THR A 28 -12.49 -13.43 18.30
N GLU A 29 -13.53 -14.03 18.87
CA GLU A 29 -13.65 -15.49 18.97
C GLU A 29 -13.61 -16.17 17.59
N GLU A 30 -14.08 -15.48 16.55
CA GLU A 30 -14.01 -15.95 15.16
C GLU A 30 -12.56 -16.06 14.67
N HIS A 31 -11.73 -15.04 14.96
CA HIS A 31 -10.30 -15.08 14.63
C HIS A 31 -9.59 -16.24 15.36
N GLU A 32 -9.88 -16.41 16.66
CA GLU A 32 -9.31 -17.50 17.45
C GLU A 32 -9.70 -18.87 16.88
N LYS A 33 -10.98 -19.05 16.56
CA LYS A 33 -11.48 -20.29 15.96
C LYS A 33 -10.81 -20.57 14.62
N ALA A 34 -10.69 -19.59 13.74
CA ALA A 34 -10.05 -19.76 12.43
C ALA A 34 -8.60 -20.23 12.55
N VAL A 35 -7.84 -19.65 13.50
CA VAL A 35 -6.46 -20.07 13.78
C VAL A 35 -6.42 -21.49 14.36
N LEU A 36 -7.28 -21.81 15.33
CA LEU A 36 -7.34 -23.15 15.93
C LEU A 36 -7.73 -24.22 14.92
N ASP A 37 -8.63 -23.93 13.97
CA ASP A 37 -9.03 -24.87 12.92
C ASP A 37 -7.82 -25.26 12.03
N VAL A 38 -6.98 -24.29 11.65
CA VAL A 38 -5.73 -24.55 10.90
C VAL A 38 -4.75 -25.38 11.72
N LEU A 39 -4.61 -25.09 13.02
CA LEU A 39 -3.73 -25.82 13.93
C LEU A 39 -4.18 -27.26 14.11
N HIS A 40 -5.47 -27.49 14.38
CA HIS A 40 -6.04 -28.83 14.56
C HIS A 40 -5.93 -29.66 13.27
N ALA A 41 -6.10 -29.04 12.11
CA ALA A 41 -5.91 -29.67 10.81
C ALA A 41 -4.43 -29.95 10.48
N ARG A 42 -3.48 -29.41 11.26
CA ARG A 42 -2.02 -29.45 11.00
C ARG A 42 -1.63 -28.86 9.64
N SER A 43 -2.38 -27.85 9.20
CA SER A 43 -2.33 -27.32 7.83
C SER A 43 -1.56 -25.99 7.72
N MET A 44 -0.70 -25.68 8.68
CA MET A 44 -0.02 -24.37 8.84
C MET A 44 0.85 -23.95 7.64
N SER A 45 1.30 -24.89 6.82
CA SER A 45 2.11 -24.63 5.61
C SER A 45 1.39 -24.98 4.32
N SER A 46 0.11 -25.36 4.39
CA SER A 46 -0.71 -25.59 3.20
C SER A 46 -1.40 -24.29 2.79
N THR A 47 -1.73 -24.18 1.51
CA THR A 47 -2.27 -22.95 0.92
C THR A 47 -3.79 -22.93 0.82
N ASN A 48 -4.50 -23.98 1.26
CA ASN A 48 -5.95 -24.12 1.03
C ASN A 48 -6.77 -22.92 1.53
N ILE A 49 -6.51 -22.46 2.76
CA ILE A 49 -7.19 -21.29 3.34
C ILE A 49 -6.80 -19.99 2.63
N THR A 50 -5.53 -19.89 2.20
CA THR A 50 -5.03 -18.75 1.43
C THR A 50 -5.69 -18.68 0.05
N MET A 51 -5.85 -19.81 -0.63
CA MET A 51 -6.49 -19.87 -1.94
C MET A 51 -7.98 -19.53 -1.88
N GLU A 52 -8.69 -19.91 -0.81
CA GLU A 52 -10.07 -19.46 -0.62
C GLU A 52 -10.12 -17.94 -0.37
N PHE A 53 -9.23 -17.43 0.49
CA PHE A 53 -9.11 -15.98 0.70
C PHE A 53 -8.81 -15.22 -0.60
N GLU A 54 -7.87 -15.69 -1.42
CA GLU A 54 -7.55 -15.08 -2.71
C GLU A 54 -8.77 -15.01 -3.64
N LYS A 55 -9.54 -16.10 -3.71
CA LYS A 55 -10.76 -16.16 -4.51
C LYS A 55 -11.84 -15.20 -4.00
N GLU A 56 -12.08 -15.17 -2.69
CA GLU A 56 -13.04 -14.25 -2.08
C GLU A 56 -12.62 -12.78 -2.24
N TYR A 57 -11.33 -12.50 -2.04
CA TYR A 57 -10.76 -11.16 -2.16
C TYR A 57 -10.83 -10.64 -3.61
N ALA A 58 -10.46 -11.46 -4.60
CA ALA A 58 -10.57 -11.11 -6.01
C ALA A 58 -12.03 -10.78 -6.39
N ALA A 59 -12.98 -11.59 -5.92
CA ALA A 59 -14.40 -11.36 -6.16
C ALA A 59 -14.92 -10.08 -5.49
N TRP A 60 -14.44 -9.76 -4.30
CA TRP A 60 -14.81 -8.56 -3.55
C TRP A 60 -14.25 -7.28 -4.20
N GLU A 61 -12.99 -7.30 -4.61
CA GLU A 61 -12.32 -6.18 -5.29
C GLU A 61 -12.80 -6.01 -6.75
N GLY A 62 -13.31 -7.08 -7.35
CA GLY A 62 -13.71 -7.11 -8.76
C GLY A 62 -12.54 -7.39 -9.72
N SER A 63 -11.45 -7.99 -9.23
CA SER A 63 -10.32 -8.44 -10.06
C SER A 63 -10.51 -9.89 -10.54
N GLU A 64 -9.85 -10.26 -11.64
CA GLU A 64 -9.88 -11.65 -12.13
C GLU A 64 -9.06 -12.59 -11.22
N PHE A 65 -7.99 -12.06 -10.61
CA PHE A 65 -7.06 -12.80 -9.76
C PHE A 65 -6.65 -11.98 -8.55
N ALA A 66 -6.29 -12.68 -7.46
CA ALA A 66 -5.57 -12.12 -6.32
C ALA A 66 -4.47 -13.09 -5.89
N LEU A 67 -3.38 -12.54 -5.34
CA LEU A 67 -2.26 -13.31 -4.81
C LEU A 67 -1.92 -12.80 -3.42
N CYS A 68 -2.14 -13.63 -2.41
CA CYS A 68 -1.89 -13.27 -1.03
C CYS A 68 -0.39 -13.34 -0.74
N CYS A 69 0.14 -12.27 -0.14
CA CYS A 69 1.52 -12.18 0.30
C CYS A 69 1.58 -12.08 1.83
N ASN A 70 2.77 -12.31 2.40
CA ASN A 70 2.95 -12.22 3.85
C ASN A 70 2.90 -10.77 4.40
N ASN A 71 2.98 -9.76 3.54
CA ASN A 71 2.73 -8.33 3.83
C ASN A 71 2.66 -7.52 2.52
N GLY A 72 2.28 -6.23 2.62
CA GLY A 72 2.19 -5.31 1.48
C GLY A 72 3.52 -5.05 0.77
N THR A 73 4.64 -4.99 1.50
CA THR A 73 5.97 -4.83 0.88
C THR A 73 6.31 -5.99 -0.05
N SER A 74 6.02 -7.22 0.35
CA SER A 74 6.20 -8.41 -0.50
C SER A 74 5.26 -8.38 -1.71
N ALA A 75 4.02 -7.92 -1.53
CA ALA A 75 3.07 -7.78 -2.64
C ALA A 75 3.58 -6.78 -3.71
N ILE A 76 4.09 -5.63 -3.27
CA ILE A 76 4.71 -4.64 -4.17
C ILE A 76 5.93 -5.23 -4.88
N HIS A 77 6.77 -6.00 -4.16
CA HIS A 77 7.90 -6.70 -4.79
C HIS A 77 7.42 -7.65 -5.90
N CYS A 78 6.45 -8.51 -5.60
CA CYS A 78 5.90 -9.48 -6.55
C CYS A 78 5.30 -8.78 -7.77
N ALA A 79 4.56 -7.69 -7.56
CA ALA A 79 3.99 -6.89 -8.65
C ALA A 79 5.08 -6.25 -9.53
N MET A 80 6.08 -5.61 -8.93
CA MET A 80 7.21 -5.03 -9.66
C MET A 80 7.99 -6.08 -10.47
N TYR A 81 8.26 -7.23 -9.86
CA TYR A 81 8.92 -8.34 -10.55
C TYR A 81 8.06 -8.86 -11.71
N GLY A 82 6.75 -9.02 -11.49
CA GLY A 82 5.79 -9.50 -12.48
C GLY A 82 5.68 -8.60 -13.72
N ILE A 83 5.79 -7.28 -13.55
CA ILE A 83 5.82 -6.32 -14.67
C ILE A 83 7.23 -6.10 -15.25
N GLY A 84 8.23 -6.86 -14.79
CA GLY A 84 9.59 -6.86 -15.36
C GLY A 84 10.49 -5.72 -14.88
N ILE A 85 10.22 -5.11 -13.72
CA ILE A 85 11.14 -4.13 -13.12
C ILE A 85 12.45 -4.81 -12.74
N GLY A 86 13.55 -4.17 -13.11
CA GLY A 86 14.89 -4.68 -12.88
C GLY A 86 15.96 -3.61 -13.07
N ARG A 87 17.21 -4.06 -13.15
CA ARG A 87 18.38 -3.18 -13.31
C ARG A 87 18.24 -2.25 -14.52
N GLY A 88 18.43 -0.95 -14.28
CA GLY A 88 18.38 0.09 -15.31
C GLY A 88 16.99 0.62 -15.62
N ALA A 89 15.94 0.06 -15.01
CA ALA A 89 14.61 0.65 -15.07
C ALA A 89 14.54 1.94 -14.23
N GLU A 90 13.93 2.99 -14.77
CA GLU A 90 13.42 4.11 -13.97
C GLU A 90 11.97 3.84 -13.58
N VAL A 91 11.63 4.05 -12.31
CA VAL A 91 10.27 3.92 -11.79
C VAL A 91 9.85 5.25 -11.20
N ILE A 92 8.83 5.87 -11.80
CA ILE A 92 8.29 7.13 -11.28
C ILE A 92 7.45 6.83 -10.04
N THR A 93 7.65 7.56 -8.95
CA THR A 93 7.03 7.25 -7.65
C THR A 93 6.93 8.51 -6.79
N PRO A 94 5.90 8.67 -5.95
CA PRO A 94 5.80 9.87 -5.10
C PRO A 94 6.90 9.91 -4.04
N THR A 95 7.32 11.14 -3.69
CA THR A 95 8.07 11.37 -2.44
C THR A 95 7.20 11.24 -1.20
N TRP A 96 5.93 11.63 -1.34
CA TRP A 96 4.94 11.57 -0.27
C TRP A 96 4.32 10.17 -0.21
N THR A 97 5.00 9.24 0.47
CA THR A 97 4.51 7.90 0.77
C THR A 97 5.32 7.27 1.91
N PHE A 98 4.91 6.08 2.36
CA PHE A 98 5.72 5.25 3.24
C PHE A 98 6.89 4.63 2.45
N TRP A 99 8.09 4.64 3.01
CA TRP A 99 9.33 4.16 2.36
C TRP A 99 9.23 2.74 1.78
N ALA A 100 8.33 1.89 2.29
CA ALA A 100 8.11 0.54 1.78
C ALA A 100 7.75 0.52 0.28
N THR A 101 7.04 1.53 -0.22
CA THR A 101 6.72 1.71 -1.65
C THR A 101 7.98 1.69 -2.52
N HIS A 102 9.09 2.27 -2.03
CA HIS A 102 10.33 2.42 -2.78
C HIS A 102 11.29 1.23 -2.61
N THR A 103 11.29 0.60 -1.45
CA THR A 103 12.35 -0.38 -1.09
C THR A 103 12.55 -1.49 -2.10
N GLN A 104 11.47 -1.98 -2.70
CA GLN A 104 11.54 -3.17 -3.56
C GLN A 104 12.07 -2.84 -4.95
N MET A 105 11.87 -1.63 -5.45
CA MET A 105 12.49 -1.21 -6.71
C MET A 105 14.01 -1.18 -6.58
N LEU A 106 14.52 -0.75 -5.41
CA LEU A 106 15.96 -0.75 -5.11
C LEU A 106 16.51 -2.17 -5.04
N ASN A 107 15.76 -3.10 -4.41
CA ASN A 107 16.13 -4.52 -4.37
C ASN A 107 16.21 -5.15 -5.76
N LEU A 108 15.34 -4.72 -6.69
CA LEU A 108 15.34 -5.16 -8.09
C LEU A 108 16.40 -4.43 -8.94
N GLY A 109 17.10 -3.44 -8.39
CA GLY A 109 18.14 -2.66 -9.08
C GLY A 109 17.60 -1.52 -9.95
N ALA A 110 16.34 -1.15 -9.79
CA ALA A 110 15.72 -0.02 -10.45
C ALA A 110 16.02 1.31 -9.73
N THR A 111 15.82 2.41 -10.44
CA THR A 111 16.07 3.78 -9.96
C THR A 111 14.76 4.52 -9.71
N PRO A 112 14.51 5.04 -8.49
CA PRO A 112 13.36 5.89 -8.24
C PRO A 112 13.51 7.23 -8.97
N VAL A 113 12.46 7.63 -9.69
CA VAL A 113 12.30 8.99 -10.21
C VAL A 113 11.16 9.63 -9.44
N PHE A 114 11.50 10.45 -8.46
CA PHE A 114 10.51 10.99 -7.54
C PHE A 114 9.60 12.03 -8.20
N CYS A 115 8.28 11.95 -8.03
CA CYS A 115 7.33 13.00 -8.36
C CYS A 115 6.78 13.71 -7.12
N ASP A 116 6.27 14.92 -7.33
CA ASP A 116 5.57 15.72 -6.32
C ASP A 116 4.12 15.26 -6.14
N MET A 117 3.51 15.67 -5.04
CA MET A 117 2.08 15.44 -4.78
C MET A 117 1.22 16.60 -5.27
N ASP A 118 -0.02 16.31 -5.61
CA ASP A 118 -1.07 17.31 -5.72
C ASP A 118 -1.43 17.80 -4.31
N ALA A 119 -1.42 19.12 -4.10
CA ALA A 119 -1.59 19.71 -2.77
C ALA A 119 -3.03 19.60 -2.22
N ASP A 120 -4.02 19.39 -3.09
CA ASP A 120 -5.42 19.28 -2.70
C ASP A 120 -5.79 17.84 -2.37
N THR A 121 -5.18 16.86 -3.03
CA THR A 121 -5.48 15.42 -2.84
C THR A 121 -4.44 14.66 -2.02
N LEU A 122 -3.22 15.21 -1.88
CA LEU A 122 -2.04 14.55 -1.32
C LEU A 122 -1.58 13.28 -2.07
N CYS A 123 -2.23 12.96 -3.19
CA CYS A 123 -1.84 11.88 -4.09
C CYS A 123 -0.78 12.39 -5.08
N PRO A 124 -0.07 11.52 -5.81
CA PRO A 124 0.91 11.95 -6.81
C PRO A 124 0.26 12.84 -7.88
N ASP A 125 0.93 13.93 -8.30
CA ASP A 125 0.42 14.81 -9.37
C ASP A 125 0.65 14.16 -10.74
N PRO A 126 -0.41 13.84 -11.53
CA PRO A 126 -0.27 13.27 -12.87
C PRO A 126 0.58 14.13 -13.81
N LYS A 127 0.54 15.47 -13.66
CA LYS A 127 1.30 16.40 -14.51
C LYS A 127 2.79 16.34 -14.21
N ASP A 128 3.17 16.28 -12.93
CA ASP A 128 4.58 16.12 -12.56
C ASP A 128 5.11 14.74 -12.95
N VAL A 129 4.27 13.69 -12.84
CA VAL A 129 4.60 12.36 -13.34
C VAL A 129 4.87 12.38 -14.85
N GLU A 130 3.98 12.96 -15.65
CA GLU A 130 4.15 13.03 -17.10
C GLU A 130 5.45 13.78 -17.50
N ARG A 131 5.77 14.87 -16.80
CA ARG A 131 6.99 15.65 -17.04
C ARG A 131 8.29 14.89 -16.73
N ARG A 132 8.22 13.83 -15.93
CA ARG A 132 9.37 13.03 -15.50
C ARG A 132 9.61 11.79 -16.35
N ILE A 133 8.72 11.50 -17.29
CA ILE A 133 8.88 10.36 -18.19
C ILE A 133 10.13 10.55 -19.05
N THR A 134 10.96 9.51 -19.09
CA THR A 134 12.16 9.40 -19.91
C THR A 134 12.08 8.13 -20.78
N PRO A 135 12.99 7.94 -21.74
CA PRO A 135 13.13 6.67 -22.45
C PRO A 135 13.45 5.47 -21.55
N GLU A 136 13.93 5.70 -20.31
CA GLU A 136 14.25 4.64 -19.35
C GLU A 136 13.11 4.35 -18.35
N THR A 137 12.02 5.13 -18.39
CA THR A 137 10.85 4.87 -17.54
C THR A 137 10.22 3.52 -17.91
N ARG A 138 9.99 2.68 -16.90
CA ARG A 138 9.40 1.33 -17.04
C ARG A 138 8.13 1.12 -16.22
N ALA A 139 7.87 1.93 -15.19
CA ALA A 139 6.61 1.93 -14.47
C ALA A 139 6.35 3.27 -13.79
N ILE A 140 5.09 3.48 -13.45
CA ILE A 140 4.63 4.55 -12.56
C ILE A 140 3.99 3.88 -11.35
N ILE A 141 4.40 4.29 -10.15
CA ILE A 141 3.72 3.90 -8.91
C ILE A 141 2.78 5.02 -8.48
N VAL A 142 1.51 4.68 -8.28
CA VAL A 142 0.50 5.57 -7.74
C VAL A 142 0.17 5.13 -6.32
N VAL A 143 0.14 6.08 -5.37
CA VAL A 143 -0.19 5.78 -3.96
C VAL A 143 -1.49 6.48 -3.61
N HIS A 144 -2.46 5.74 -3.08
CA HIS A 144 -3.73 6.28 -2.58
C HIS A 144 -3.55 6.78 -1.14
N MET A 145 -3.06 8.01 -1.01
CA MET A 145 -2.60 8.54 0.26
C MET A 145 -3.75 8.63 1.28
N PHE A 146 -3.54 8.06 2.46
CA PHE A 146 -4.56 7.97 3.53
C PHE A 146 -5.92 7.41 3.09
N GLY A 147 -5.97 6.60 2.03
CA GLY A 147 -7.21 6.07 1.47
C GLY A 147 -7.94 7.03 0.52
N TYR A 148 -7.39 8.22 0.24
CA TYR A 148 -7.92 9.10 -0.78
C TYR A 148 -7.56 8.55 -2.17
N PRO A 149 -8.55 8.40 -3.07
CA PRO A 149 -8.30 7.90 -4.41
C PRO A 149 -7.50 8.93 -5.22
N ALA A 150 -6.52 8.42 -5.96
CA ALA A 150 -5.75 9.25 -6.89
C ALA A 150 -6.56 9.44 -8.18
N ASP A 151 -6.21 10.44 -9.00
CA ASP A 151 -6.82 10.64 -10.32
C ASP A 151 -6.37 9.54 -11.31
N MET A 152 -6.95 8.35 -11.14
CA MET A 152 -6.59 7.18 -11.94
C MET A 152 -6.98 7.34 -13.40
N ASP A 153 -8.00 8.15 -13.72
CA ASP A 153 -8.33 8.45 -15.11
C ASP A 153 -7.15 9.16 -15.81
N ALA A 154 -6.54 10.14 -15.16
CA ALA A 154 -5.35 10.83 -15.66
C ALA A 154 -4.13 9.88 -15.74
N PHE A 155 -3.88 9.07 -14.71
CA PHE A 155 -2.76 8.11 -14.73
C PHE A 155 -2.92 7.04 -15.82
N MET A 156 -4.12 6.53 -16.02
CA MET A 156 -4.39 5.54 -17.07
C MET A 156 -4.34 6.16 -18.47
N ASP A 157 -4.65 7.44 -18.63
CA ASP A 157 -4.39 8.16 -19.89
C ASP A 157 -2.89 8.24 -20.20
N ILE A 158 -2.07 8.66 -19.22
CA ILE A 158 -0.62 8.69 -19.34
C ILE A 158 -0.09 7.27 -19.66
N SER A 159 -0.55 6.26 -18.93
CA SER A 159 -0.16 4.86 -19.15
C SER A 159 -0.37 4.43 -20.60
N ARG A 160 -1.56 4.72 -21.17
CA ARG A 160 -1.88 4.38 -22.56
C ARG A 160 -1.05 5.17 -23.58
N ARG A 161 -0.83 6.47 -23.35
CA ARG A 161 -0.08 7.32 -24.29
C ARG A 161 1.40 6.94 -24.37
N TYR A 162 2.00 6.57 -23.24
CA TYR A 162 3.43 6.25 -23.16
C TYR A 162 3.72 4.74 -23.15
N ASN A 163 2.68 3.90 -23.09
CA ASN A 163 2.79 2.45 -22.93
C ASN A 163 3.63 2.06 -21.70
N ILE A 164 3.36 2.71 -20.56
CA ILE A 164 4.05 2.49 -19.29
C ILE A 164 3.05 1.90 -18.30
N PRO A 165 3.32 0.73 -17.68
CA PRO A 165 2.43 0.15 -16.68
C PRO A 165 2.33 1.03 -15.43
N VAL A 166 1.12 1.06 -14.86
CA VAL A 166 0.84 1.70 -13.57
C VAL A 166 0.70 0.59 -12.51
N LEU A 167 1.41 0.76 -11.39
CA LEU A 167 1.30 -0.07 -10.21
C LEU A 167 0.70 0.79 -9.09
N GLU A 168 -0.44 0.39 -8.56
CA GLU A 168 -1.07 1.10 -7.45
C GLU A 168 -0.63 0.50 -6.10
N ASP A 169 -0.19 1.35 -5.18
CA ASP A 169 0.06 1.01 -3.78
C ASP A 169 -1.23 1.27 -2.97
N TYR A 170 -1.96 0.18 -2.73
CA TYR A 170 -3.24 0.14 -2.04
C TYR A 170 -3.15 -0.01 -0.51
N SER A 171 -1.99 0.22 0.10
CA SER A 171 -1.76 -0.08 1.52
C SER A 171 -2.79 0.54 2.48
N HIS A 172 -3.41 1.68 2.11
CA HIS A 172 -4.43 2.37 2.92
C HIS A 172 -5.83 2.37 2.31
N SER A 173 -6.03 1.79 1.12
CA SER A 173 -7.21 2.04 0.29
C SER A 173 -7.94 0.77 -0.13
N HIS A 174 -7.79 -0.33 0.61
CA HIS A 174 -8.58 -1.54 0.36
C HIS A 174 -10.07 -1.18 0.39
N ALA A 175 -10.85 -1.62 -0.61
CA ALA A 175 -12.27 -1.25 -0.79
C ALA A 175 -12.61 0.23 -1.00
N SER A 176 -11.62 1.11 -1.18
CA SER A 176 -11.93 2.52 -1.44
C SER A 176 -12.49 2.68 -2.85
N THR A 177 -13.66 3.34 -2.97
CA THR A 177 -14.36 3.58 -4.24
C THR A 177 -14.33 5.05 -4.62
#